data_AF-A0A973B0A3-F1
#
_entry.id   AF-A0A973B0A3-F1
#
_cell.length_a   1.000
_cell.length_b   1.000
_cell.length_c   1.000
_cell.angle_alpha   90.00
_cell.angle_beta   90.00
_cell.angle_gamma   90.00
#
_symmetry.space_group_name_H-M   'P 1'
#
loop_
_entity.id
_entity.type
_entity.pdbx_description
1 polymer ?
#
loop_
_entity_poly.entity_id
_entity_poly.type
_entity_poly.pdbx_seq_one_letter_code
_entity_poly.pdbx_strand_id
1 'polypeptide(L)'
;GYNLVMANNSNVTYPDIEKLTAKRPSYEMSQLEPLAMLSNDPLFLVVRSDSPFKTAAELVKAAQAKPNSIDYASSGNLGPIHVQFELIGDAVKASFNQIQYKGVGPGVLALLGGEVQTTTVNPGTLSGQLGSGKIRVLAVTGDKRHTLVPDAPTLNELGIDVRYSLWFGLFVTAGTPSDVVLRLRGAIQEVSKSEKFITGLQKAGFQLDYRDAPDFKKYYTEDSGKVMKVLQKVVKPEPVKN
;
A
#
# COMPACT_ATOMS: atom_id res chain seq x y z
N GLY A 1 -26.14 -15.49 -11.83
CA GLY A 1 -24.67 -15.30 -11.90
C GLY A 1 -24.19 -14.76 -10.58
N TYR A 2 -22.91 -14.95 -10.24
CA TYR A 2 -22.31 -14.43 -9.00
C TYR A 2 -21.32 -13.31 -9.34
N ASN A 3 -21.24 -12.29 -8.48
CA ASN A 3 -20.31 -11.18 -8.64
C ASN A 3 -19.02 -11.48 -7.88
N LEU A 4 -17.87 -11.35 -8.57
CA LEU A 4 -16.55 -11.37 -7.96
C LEU A 4 -16.04 -9.93 -7.87
N VAL A 5 -15.58 -9.55 -6.69
CA VAL A 5 -15.00 -8.23 -6.43
C VAL A 5 -13.52 -8.41 -6.17
N MET A 6 -12.69 -7.73 -6.95
CA MET A 6 -11.26 -7.59 -6.65
C MET A 6 -11.07 -6.28 -5.87
N ALA A 7 -10.40 -6.37 -4.73
CA ALA A 7 -10.22 -5.27 -3.80
C ALA A 7 -8.78 -5.22 -3.29
N ASN A 8 -8.37 -4.04 -2.84
CA ASN A 8 -7.10 -3.79 -2.16
C ASN A 8 -7.31 -3.12 -0.78
N ASN A 9 -6.23 -2.73 -0.11
CA ASN A 9 -6.26 -2.08 1.20
C ASN A 9 -7.25 -0.90 1.25
N SER A 10 -7.23 -0.03 0.23
CA SER A 10 -8.10 1.16 0.20
C SER A 10 -9.57 0.79 0.13
N ASN A 11 -9.94 -0.26 -0.62
CA ASN A 11 -11.33 -0.72 -0.65
C ASN A 11 -11.78 -1.24 0.72
N VAL A 12 -10.90 -1.79 1.56
CA VAL A 12 -11.32 -2.24 2.89
C VAL A 12 -11.55 -1.06 3.83
N THR A 13 -10.72 -0.02 3.74
CA THR A 13 -10.80 1.15 4.63
C THR A 13 -11.80 2.21 4.17
N TYR A 14 -12.17 2.23 2.89
CA TYR A 14 -13.00 3.29 2.30
C TYR A 14 -14.34 3.49 3.03
N PRO A 15 -15.13 2.44 3.34
CA PRO A 15 -16.37 2.60 4.09
C PRO A 15 -16.17 3.30 5.43
N ASP A 16 -15.09 2.97 6.14
CA ASP A 16 -14.82 3.57 7.44
C ASP A 16 -14.30 5.00 7.32
N ILE A 17 -13.54 5.31 6.27
CA ILE A 17 -13.16 6.69 5.92
C ILE A 17 -14.40 7.54 5.59
N GLU A 18 -15.37 7.00 4.85
CA GLU A 18 -16.65 7.68 4.58
C GLU A 18 -17.37 8.01 5.90
N LYS A 19 -17.46 7.05 6.83
CA LYS A 19 -18.02 7.30 8.18
C LYS A 19 -17.25 8.38 8.94
N LEU A 20 -15.92 8.33 8.94
CA LEU A 20 -15.07 9.33 9.60
C LEU A 20 -15.26 10.74 9.05
N THR A 21 -15.64 10.87 7.78
CA THR A 21 -15.88 12.15 7.11
C THR A 21 -17.37 12.52 7.05
N ALA A 22 -18.19 11.93 7.93
CA ALA A 22 -19.64 12.14 7.99
C ALA A 22 -20.39 11.88 6.67
N LYS A 23 -19.81 11.04 5.80
CA LYS A 23 -20.45 10.57 4.57
C LYS A 23 -21.10 9.21 4.81
N ARG A 24 -22.17 8.96 4.07
CA ARG A 24 -22.79 7.64 4.03
C ARG A 24 -21.90 6.70 3.22
N PRO A 25 -21.52 5.52 3.76
CA PRO A 25 -20.73 4.56 3.02
C PRO A 25 -21.44 4.05 1.78
N SER A 26 -20.70 3.92 0.68
CA SER A 26 -21.21 3.35 -0.57
C SER A 26 -21.46 1.84 -0.47
N TYR A 27 -20.73 1.16 0.42
CA TYR A 27 -20.89 -0.25 0.81
C TYR A 27 -20.33 -0.45 2.22
N GLU A 28 -20.59 -1.61 2.80
CA GLU A 28 -20.01 -2.05 4.07
C GLU A 28 -19.21 -3.33 3.85
N MET A 29 -18.12 -3.51 4.61
CA MET A 29 -17.34 -4.75 4.51
C MET A 29 -18.15 -5.99 4.92
N SER A 30 -19.21 -5.84 5.73
CA SER A 30 -20.15 -6.92 6.06
C SER A 30 -21.01 -7.39 4.87
N GLN A 31 -21.06 -6.61 3.79
CA GLN A 31 -21.74 -7.00 2.54
C GLN A 31 -20.86 -7.86 1.63
N LEU A 32 -19.61 -8.12 2.03
CA LEU A 32 -18.63 -8.89 1.27
C LEU A 32 -18.13 -10.08 2.09
N GLU A 33 -17.90 -11.19 1.41
CA GLU A 33 -17.29 -12.39 1.96
C GLU A 33 -15.96 -12.67 1.24
N PRO A 34 -14.83 -12.75 1.97
CA PRO A 34 -13.52 -12.96 1.36
C PRO A 34 -13.38 -14.38 0.79
N LEU A 35 -12.73 -14.48 -0.37
CA LEU A 35 -12.36 -15.75 -0.98
C LEU A 35 -10.88 -16.07 -0.77
N ALA A 36 -9.99 -15.15 -1.17
CA ALA A 36 -8.55 -15.31 -1.02
C ALA A 36 -7.80 -14.01 -1.30
N MET A 37 -6.61 -13.87 -0.74
CA MET A 37 -5.59 -12.93 -1.20
C MET A 37 -4.80 -13.57 -2.35
N LEU A 38 -4.39 -12.77 -3.34
CA LEU A 38 -3.63 -13.23 -4.50
C LEU A 38 -2.22 -12.63 -4.53
N SER A 39 -2.09 -11.35 -4.22
CA SER A 39 -0.79 -10.68 -4.22
C SER A 39 -0.63 -9.78 -3.01
N ASN A 40 0.62 -9.56 -2.64
CA ASN A 40 1.01 -8.69 -1.55
C ASN A 40 2.35 -8.03 -1.87
N ASP A 41 2.28 -6.76 -2.25
CA ASP A 41 3.33 -6.10 -2.99
C ASP A 41 3.97 -5.02 -2.12
N PRO A 42 5.18 -5.25 -1.61
CA PRO A 42 5.87 -4.24 -0.84
C PRO A 42 6.24 -3.05 -1.75
N LEU A 43 6.22 -1.87 -1.17
CA LEU A 43 6.57 -0.63 -1.86
C LEU A 43 8.02 -0.27 -1.56
N PHE A 44 8.66 0.40 -2.51
CA PHE A 44 10.00 0.95 -2.34
C PHE A 44 9.91 2.40 -1.94
N LEU A 45 10.51 2.78 -0.80
CA LEU A 45 10.77 4.16 -0.44
C LEU A 45 11.94 4.65 -1.29
N VAL A 46 11.68 5.62 -2.16
CA VAL A 46 12.62 6.00 -3.22
C VAL A 46 12.92 7.48 -3.25
N VAL A 47 14.13 7.79 -3.68
CA VAL A 47 14.61 9.15 -3.98
C VAL A 47 15.33 9.15 -5.32
N ARG A 48 15.59 10.34 -5.88
CA ARG A 48 16.51 10.47 -7.02
C ARG A 48 17.92 9.96 -6.68
N SER A 49 18.65 9.44 -7.66
CA SER A 49 20.00 8.93 -7.42
C SER A 49 21.00 9.98 -6.93
N ASP A 50 20.81 11.24 -7.33
CA ASP A 50 21.58 12.40 -6.90
C ASP A 50 21.04 13.11 -5.65
N SER A 51 19.96 12.59 -5.05
CA SER A 51 19.41 13.10 -3.79
C SER A 51 20.49 13.18 -2.70
N PRO A 52 20.46 14.20 -1.84
CA PRO A 52 21.35 14.25 -0.67
C PRO A 52 21.09 13.09 0.30
N PHE A 53 19.89 12.50 0.27
CA PHE A 53 19.53 11.36 1.10
C PHE A 53 20.05 10.06 0.47
N LYS A 54 21.08 9.47 1.09
CA LYS A 54 21.66 8.18 0.70
C LYS A 54 21.07 7.02 1.47
N THR A 55 20.46 7.29 2.63
CA THR A 55 19.82 6.31 3.51
C THR A 55 18.43 6.77 3.97
N ALA A 56 17.56 5.84 4.35
CA ALA A 56 16.27 6.21 4.95
C ALA A 56 16.44 6.95 6.30
N ALA A 57 17.50 6.64 7.06
CA ALA A 57 17.82 7.33 8.31
C ALA A 57 18.11 8.83 8.09
N GLU A 58 18.81 9.20 7.01
CA GLU A 58 19.05 10.61 6.67
C GLU A 58 17.75 11.34 6.29
N LEU A 59 16.88 10.70 5.51
CA LEU A 59 15.57 11.23 5.15
C LEU A 59 14.71 11.45 6.40
N VAL A 60 14.65 10.47 7.29
CA VAL A 60 13.91 10.54 8.57
C VAL A 60 14.47 11.65 9.45
N LYS A 61 15.79 11.73 9.61
CA LYS A 61 16.44 12.78 10.41
C LYS A 61 16.09 14.17 9.89
N ALA A 62 16.08 14.37 8.58
CA ALA A 62 15.69 15.65 7.97
C ALA A 62 14.21 15.99 8.26
N ALA A 63 13.31 15.01 8.12
CA ALA A 63 11.89 15.18 8.41
C ALA A 63 11.61 15.45 9.90
N GLN A 64 12.38 14.85 10.81
CA GLN A 64 12.32 15.13 12.26
C GLN A 64 12.85 16.53 12.61
N ALA A 65 13.95 16.95 11.98
CA ALA A 65 14.58 18.24 12.25
C ALA A 65 13.71 19.42 11.81
N LYS A 66 12.98 19.27 10.71
CA LYS A 66 12.05 20.28 10.20
C LYS A 66 10.76 19.60 9.71
N PRO A 67 9.68 19.62 10.52
CA PRO A 67 8.41 19.04 10.11
C PRO A 67 7.94 19.58 8.77
N ASN A 68 7.39 18.71 7.92
CA ASN A 68 6.87 19.03 6.58
C ASN A 68 7.91 19.63 5.61
N SER A 69 9.21 19.42 5.84
CA SER A 69 10.28 19.87 4.93
C SER A 69 10.58 18.91 3.79
N ILE A 70 10.07 17.68 3.88
CA ILE A 70 10.23 16.63 2.88
C ILE A 70 8.89 16.48 2.16
N ASP A 71 8.85 16.90 0.91
CA ASP A 71 7.73 16.71 0.00
C ASP A 71 7.77 15.30 -0.57
N TYR A 72 6.62 14.63 -0.57
CA TYR A 72 6.46 13.35 -1.22
C TYR A 72 5.33 13.36 -2.23
N ALA A 73 5.54 12.69 -3.36
CA ALA A 73 4.48 12.48 -4.33
C ALA A 73 3.51 11.43 -3.80
N SER A 74 2.22 11.74 -3.86
CA SER A 74 1.12 10.84 -3.49
C SER A 74 0.12 10.74 -4.63
N SER A 75 -0.49 9.56 -4.79
CA SER A 75 -1.54 9.33 -5.80
C SER A 75 -2.93 9.80 -5.35
N GLY A 76 -3.07 10.37 -4.15
CA GLY A 76 -4.32 10.94 -3.66
C GLY A 76 -4.41 10.95 -2.13
N ASN A 77 -5.27 11.83 -1.62
CA ASN A 77 -5.57 11.86 -0.19
C ASN A 77 -6.17 10.53 0.29
N LEU A 78 -5.82 10.14 1.51
CA LEU A 78 -6.15 8.88 2.19
C LEU A 78 -5.87 7.58 1.39
N GLY A 79 -5.10 7.67 0.29
CA GLY A 79 -4.68 6.51 -0.50
C GLY A 79 -3.45 5.79 0.09
N PRO A 80 -3.02 4.67 -0.50
CA PRO A 80 -1.98 3.81 0.06
C PRO A 80 -0.64 4.52 0.33
N ILE A 81 -0.21 5.39 -0.59
CA ILE A 81 1.05 6.16 -0.42
C ILE A 81 0.92 7.14 0.75
N HIS A 82 -0.21 7.86 0.85
CA HIS A 82 -0.43 8.78 1.96
C HIS A 82 -0.44 8.03 3.29
N VAL A 83 -1.25 6.97 3.39
CA VAL A 83 -1.32 6.10 4.57
C VAL A 83 0.07 5.60 4.98
N GLN A 84 0.90 5.22 4.03
CA GLN A 84 2.24 4.72 4.30
C GLN A 84 3.16 5.81 4.86
N PHE A 85 3.13 7.03 4.32
CA PHE A 85 3.91 8.14 4.88
C PHE A 85 3.41 8.55 6.26
N GLU A 86 2.11 8.47 6.53
CA GLU A 86 1.55 8.71 7.85
C GLU A 86 1.95 7.60 8.85
N LEU A 87 1.99 6.33 8.42
CA LEU A 87 2.52 5.22 9.24
C LEU A 87 4.00 5.41 9.56
N ILE A 88 4.83 5.77 8.56
CA ILE A 88 6.25 6.07 8.75
C ILE A 88 6.41 7.25 9.70
N GLY A 89 5.66 8.34 9.47
CA GLY A 89 5.67 9.55 10.30
C GLY A 89 5.32 9.27 11.76
N ASP A 90 4.27 8.48 12.02
CA ASP A 90 3.87 8.10 13.39
C ASP A 90 4.95 7.25 14.07
N ALA A 91 5.54 6.29 13.35
CA ALA A 91 6.58 5.41 13.89
C ALA A 91 7.88 6.15 14.22
N VAL A 92 8.28 7.14 13.41
CA VAL A 92 9.53 7.89 13.60
C VAL A 92 9.34 9.28 14.21
N LYS A 93 8.11 9.65 14.57
CA LYS A 93 7.74 10.99 15.06
C LYS A 93 8.21 12.12 14.13
N ALA A 94 7.91 11.98 12.84
CA ALA A 94 8.17 12.99 11.82
C ALA A 94 6.89 13.33 11.04
N SER A 95 6.91 14.45 10.32
CA SER A 95 5.82 14.84 9.42
C SER A 95 6.37 15.11 8.03
N PHE A 96 5.69 14.57 7.02
CA PHE A 96 6.04 14.69 5.62
C PHE A 96 4.96 15.51 4.90
N ASN A 97 5.35 16.31 3.91
CA ASN A 97 4.41 17.14 3.18
C ASN A 97 3.88 16.40 1.94
N GLN A 98 2.57 16.22 1.86
CA GLN A 98 1.94 15.51 0.74
C GLN A 98 1.77 16.43 -0.47
N ILE A 99 2.31 16.03 -1.62
CA ILE A 99 2.00 16.63 -2.92
C ILE A 99 1.18 15.64 -3.74
N GLN A 100 -0.05 16.02 -4.11
CA GLN A 100 -0.99 15.13 -4.79
C GLN A 100 -0.82 15.17 -6.32
N TYR A 101 -0.72 13.99 -6.91
CA TYR A 101 -0.62 13.78 -8.35
C TYR A 101 -1.74 12.85 -8.83
N LYS A 102 -2.05 12.91 -10.13
CA LYS A 102 -3.06 12.05 -10.78
C LYS A 102 -2.54 10.62 -11.01
N GLY A 103 -2.16 9.94 -9.93
CA GLY A 103 -1.61 8.59 -9.94
C GLY A 103 -0.09 8.53 -9.79
N VAL A 104 0.43 7.29 -9.75
CA VAL A 104 1.84 7.00 -9.46
C VAL A 104 2.78 7.48 -10.56
N GLY A 105 2.40 7.32 -11.84
CA GLY A 105 3.24 7.71 -12.99
C GLY A 105 3.64 9.19 -12.98
N PRO A 106 2.69 10.13 -12.94
CA PRO A 106 3.00 11.55 -12.79
C PRO A 106 3.82 11.88 -11.54
N GLY A 107 3.57 11.19 -10.41
CA GLY A 107 4.37 11.34 -9.18
C GLY A 107 5.84 10.91 -9.34
N VAL A 108 6.10 9.82 -10.07
CA VAL A 108 7.46 9.39 -10.41
C VAL A 108 8.15 10.42 -11.31
N LEU A 109 7.43 10.99 -12.28
CA LEU A 109 8.00 12.06 -13.13
C LEU A 109 8.35 13.30 -12.32
N ALA A 110 7.49 13.70 -11.39
CA ALA A 110 7.76 14.81 -10.46
C ALA A 110 8.98 14.54 -9.56
N LEU A 111 9.10 13.32 -9.03
CA LEU A 111 10.30 12.90 -8.31
C LEU A 111 11.54 13.05 -9.19
N LEU A 112 11.51 12.52 -10.42
CA LEU A 112 12.66 12.60 -11.35
C LEU A 112 12.98 14.06 -11.74
N GLY A 113 11.97 14.93 -11.85
CA GLY A 113 12.12 16.37 -12.08
C GLY A 113 12.65 17.14 -10.88
N GLY A 114 12.60 16.56 -9.67
CA GLY A 114 13.01 17.23 -8.43
C GLY A 114 11.94 18.11 -7.80
N GLU A 115 10.68 17.98 -8.22
CA GLU A 115 9.56 18.70 -7.59
C GLU A 115 9.28 18.18 -6.17
N VAL A 116 9.54 16.89 -5.94
CA VAL A 116 9.43 16.23 -4.63
C VAL A 116 10.71 15.46 -4.33
N GLN A 117 11.02 15.26 -3.05
CA GLN A 117 12.24 14.58 -2.64
C GLN A 117 12.08 13.06 -2.61
N THR A 118 10.86 12.56 -2.35
CA THR A 118 10.62 11.12 -2.14
C THR A 118 9.22 10.67 -2.58
N THR A 119 9.01 9.36 -2.65
CA THR A 119 7.69 8.72 -2.69
C THR A 119 7.84 7.23 -2.39
N THR A 120 6.73 6.51 -2.31
CA THR A 120 6.73 5.05 -2.26
C THR A 120 6.04 4.48 -3.48
N VAL A 121 6.72 3.53 -4.13
CA VAL A 121 6.30 3.05 -5.45
C VAL A 121 6.45 1.54 -5.54
N ASN A 122 5.52 0.89 -6.22
CA ASN A 122 5.61 -0.55 -6.47
C ASN A 122 6.77 -0.87 -7.44
N PRO A 123 7.46 -2.01 -7.26
CA PRO A 123 8.67 -2.34 -8.02
C PRO A 123 8.44 -2.37 -9.54
N GLY A 124 7.30 -2.89 -9.99
CA GLY A 124 6.95 -2.98 -11.42
C GLY A 124 6.98 -1.61 -12.12
N THR A 125 6.48 -0.57 -11.46
CA THR A 125 6.44 0.80 -12.00
C THR A 125 7.83 1.44 -12.09
N LEU A 126 8.79 0.97 -11.30
CA LEU A 126 10.15 1.51 -11.26
C LEU A 126 11.15 0.74 -12.15
N SER A 127 10.74 -0.34 -12.81
CA SER A 127 11.65 -1.22 -13.55
C SER A 127 12.62 -0.48 -14.49
N GLY A 128 12.12 0.47 -15.28
CA GLY A 128 12.97 1.29 -16.17
C GLY A 128 13.88 2.29 -15.45
N GLN A 129 13.42 2.88 -14.35
CA GLN A 129 14.17 3.87 -13.57
C GLN A 129 15.27 3.20 -12.71
N LEU A 130 15.00 2.00 -12.19
CA LEU A 130 15.99 1.18 -11.49
C LEU A 130 17.11 0.77 -12.45
N GLY A 131 16.76 0.25 -13.64
CA GLY A 131 17.76 -0.17 -14.64
C GLY A 131 18.62 0.99 -15.18
N SER A 132 18.08 2.22 -15.22
CA SER A 132 18.83 3.41 -15.64
C SER A 132 19.59 4.13 -14.52
N GLY A 133 19.49 3.65 -13.27
CA GLY A 133 20.19 4.26 -12.12
C GLY A 133 19.74 5.68 -11.77
N LYS A 134 18.55 6.10 -12.21
CA LYS A 134 18.00 7.44 -11.93
C LYS A 134 17.35 7.56 -10.55
N ILE A 135 17.07 6.41 -9.93
CA ILE A 135 16.41 6.31 -8.62
C ILE A 135 17.26 5.46 -7.70
N ARG A 136 17.26 5.81 -6.41
CA ARG A 136 17.81 5.03 -5.30
C ARG A 136 16.66 4.54 -4.42
N VAL A 137 16.66 3.24 -4.10
CA VAL A 137 15.77 2.67 -3.09
C VAL A 137 16.43 2.83 -1.71
N LEU A 138 15.77 3.52 -0.79
CA LEU A 138 16.24 3.74 0.57
C LEU A 138 15.79 2.63 1.54
N ALA A 139 14.58 2.11 1.32
CA ALA A 139 14.03 1.01 2.09
C ALA A 139 12.88 0.30 1.34
N VAL A 140 12.58 -0.92 1.75
CA VAL A 140 11.41 -1.69 1.32
C VAL A 140 10.41 -1.77 2.48
N THR A 141 9.11 -1.69 2.19
CA THR A 141 8.07 -1.59 3.23
C THR A 141 7.46 -2.93 3.65
N GLY A 142 7.89 -4.02 3.01
CA GLY A 142 7.50 -5.39 3.35
C GLY A 142 8.32 -5.99 4.50
N ASP A 143 7.99 -7.22 4.85
CA ASP A 143 8.62 -7.97 5.94
C ASP A 143 10.02 -8.49 5.62
N LYS A 144 10.35 -8.58 4.33
CA LYS A 144 11.60 -9.12 3.81
C LYS A 144 12.15 -8.22 2.73
N ARG A 145 13.47 -8.25 2.56
CA ARG A 145 14.12 -7.57 1.44
C ARG A 145 13.60 -8.11 0.12
N HIS A 146 13.52 -7.24 -0.87
CA HIS A 146 13.00 -7.58 -2.18
C HIS A 146 14.13 -8.03 -3.12
N THR A 147 13.92 -9.09 -3.89
CA THR A 147 14.94 -9.69 -4.77
C THR A 147 15.48 -8.73 -5.83
N LEU A 148 14.65 -7.81 -6.33
CA LEU A 148 15.07 -6.74 -7.25
C LEU A 148 16.04 -5.71 -6.64
N VAL A 149 16.07 -5.57 -5.32
CA VAL A 149 16.92 -4.61 -4.59
C VAL A 149 17.46 -5.26 -3.30
N PRO A 150 18.27 -6.33 -3.42
CA PRO A 150 18.65 -7.17 -2.27
C PRO A 150 19.46 -6.40 -1.21
N ASP A 151 20.14 -5.33 -1.62
CA ASP A 151 20.93 -4.48 -0.74
C ASP A 151 20.08 -3.46 0.05
N ALA A 152 18.86 -3.18 -0.41
CA ALA A 152 17.97 -2.25 0.28
C ALA A 152 17.37 -2.93 1.53
N PRO A 153 17.50 -2.32 2.72
CA PRO A 153 16.92 -2.87 3.94
C PRO A 153 15.39 -2.71 3.92
N THR A 154 14.71 -3.50 4.75
CA THR A 154 13.33 -3.24 5.15
C THR A 154 13.26 -2.07 6.13
N LEU A 155 12.09 -1.45 6.26
CA LEU A 155 11.86 -0.45 7.33
C LEU A 155 12.10 -1.04 8.73
N ASN A 156 11.70 -2.30 8.95
CA ASN A 156 11.89 -2.99 10.24
C ASN A 156 13.37 -3.22 10.59
N GLU A 157 14.22 -3.58 9.62
CA GLU A 157 15.68 -3.70 9.83
C GLU A 157 16.31 -2.38 10.27
N LEU A 158 15.66 -1.25 9.98
CA LEU A 158 16.07 0.09 10.39
C LEU A 158 15.44 0.55 11.71
N GLY A 159 14.69 -0.33 12.40
CA GLY A 159 13.97 -0.01 13.63
C GLY A 159 12.71 0.83 13.42
N ILE A 160 12.23 0.96 12.19
CA ILE A 160 10.96 1.63 11.85
C ILE A 160 9.90 0.53 11.75
N ASP A 161 9.12 0.33 12.82
CA ASP A 161 8.08 -0.71 12.92
C ASP A 161 6.85 -0.38 12.05
N VAL A 162 7.07 -0.43 10.74
CA VAL A 162 6.06 -0.21 9.71
C VAL A 162 6.14 -1.34 8.72
N ARG A 163 5.03 -2.05 8.60
CA ARG A 163 4.77 -3.06 7.58
C ARG A 163 3.57 -2.63 6.80
N TYR A 164 3.77 -2.32 5.53
CA TYR A 164 2.69 -1.92 4.65
C TYR A 164 3.01 -2.35 3.24
N SER A 165 2.11 -3.12 2.66
CA SER A 165 2.20 -3.63 1.30
C SER A 165 0.85 -3.42 0.63
N LEU A 166 0.88 -3.18 -0.67
CA LEU A 166 -0.33 -3.13 -1.48
C LEU A 166 -0.75 -4.56 -1.79
N TRP A 167 -1.87 -5.01 -1.24
CA TRP A 167 -2.37 -6.36 -1.50
C TRP A 167 -3.59 -6.33 -2.41
N PHE A 168 -3.82 -7.42 -3.14
CA PHE A 168 -5.03 -7.64 -3.92
C PHE A 168 -5.69 -8.95 -3.54
N GLY A 169 -6.99 -8.91 -3.27
CA GLY A 169 -7.79 -10.07 -2.88
C GLY A 169 -9.15 -10.09 -3.55
N LEU A 170 -9.75 -11.28 -3.54
CA LEU A 170 -11.06 -11.56 -4.13
C LEU A 170 -12.11 -11.73 -3.03
N PHE A 171 -13.29 -11.19 -3.31
CA PHE A 171 -14.48 -11.28 -2.48
C PHE A 171 -15.69 -11.67 -3.34
N VAL A 172 -16.72 -12.18 -2.69
CA VAL A 172 -18.09 -12.29 -3.22
C VAL A 172 -19.05 -11.47 -2.38
N THR A 173 -20.27 -11.28 -2.85
CA THR A 173 -21.33 -10.68 -2.04
C THR A 173 -21.72 -11.60 -0.89
N ALA A 174 -21.96 -11.03 0.29
CA ALA A 174 -22.49 -11.76 1.44
C ALA A 174 -23.80 -12.46 1.08
N GLY A 175 -24.00 -13.68 1.62
CA GLY A 175 -25.16 -14.52 1.31
C GLY A 175 -25.01 -15.37 0.04
N THR A 176 -23.82 -15.35 -0.61
CA THR A 176 -23.50 -16.34 -1.65
C THR A 176 -23.58 -17.76 -1.04
N PRO A 177 -24.23 -18.73 -1.69
CA PRO A 177 -24.33 -20.10 -1.17
C PRO A 177 -22.98 -20.72 -0.83
N SER A 178 -22.88 -21.42 0.30
CA SER A 178 -21.60 -21.93 0.81
C SER A 178 -20.92 -22.93 -0.14
N ASP A 179 -21.69 -23.72 -0.89
CA ASP A 179 -21.17 -24.63 -1.91
C ASP A 179 -20.48 -23.87 -3.07
N VAL A 180 -21.04 -22.72 -3.45
CA VAL A 180 -20.46 -21.82 -4.45
C VAL A 180 -19.19 -21.18 -3.91
N VAL A 181 -19.20 -20.68 -2.68
CA VAL A 181 -18.00 -20.11 -2.02
C VAL A 181 -16.87 -21.14 -1.98
N LEU A 182 -17.16 -22.38 -1.55
CA LEU A 182 -16.17 -23.46 -1.50
C LEU A 182 -15.62 -23.79 -2.89
N ARG A 183 -16.49 -23.85 -3.91
CA ARG A 183 -16.06 -24.10 -5.29
C ARG A 183 -15.16 -22.99 -5.84
N LEU A 184 -15.49 -21.72 -5.56
CA LEU A 184 -14.68 -20.57 -5.97
C LEU A 184 -13.34 -20.57 -5.25
N ARG A 185 -13.30 -20.81 -3.94
CA ARG A 185 -12.04 -20.92 -3.17
C ARG A 185 -11.13 -22.02 -3.71
N GLY A 186 -11.70 -23.20 -3.99
CA GLY A 186 -10.96 -24.30 -4.61
C GLY A 186 -10.40 -23.94 -5.99
N ALA A 187 -11.21 -23.30 -6.84
CA ALA A 187 -10.75 -22.84 -8.16
C ALA A 187 -9.62 -21.80 -8.06
N ILE A 188 -9.72 -20.84 -7.13
CA ILE A 188 -8.69 -19.82 -6.92
C ILE A 188 -7.39 -20.45 -6.41
N GLN A 189 -7.48 -21.44 -5.51
CA GLN A 189 -6.33 -22.18 -5.02
C GLN A 189 -5.60 -22.93 -6.14
N GLU A 190 -6.33 -23.53 -7.09
CA GLU A 190 -5.70 -24.19 -8.23
C GLU A 190 -5.08 -23.18 -9.20
N VAL A 191 -5.73 -22.03 -9.43
CA VAL A 191 -5.17 -20.96 -10.25
C VAL A 191 -3.89 -20.38 -9.64
N SER A 192 -3.83 -20.20 -8.31
CA SER A 192 -2.66 -19.63 -7.63
C SER A 192 -1.41 -20.49 -7.75
N LYS A 193 -1.57 -21.80 -7.99
CA LYS A 193 -0.47 -22.75 -8.26
C LYS A 193 -0.06 -22.81 -9.74
N SER A 194 -0.86 -22.25 -10.65
CA SER A 194 -0.59 -22.39 -12.09
C SER A 194 0.55 -21.48 -12.55
N GLU A 195 1.49 -22.04 -13.30
CA GLU A 195 2.65 -21.30 -13.84
C GLU A 195 2.22 -20.10 -14.71
N LYS A 196 1.14 -20.28 -15.48
CA LYS A 196 0.57 -19.20 -16.31
C LYS A 196 0.14 -18.00 -15.45
N PHE A 197 -0.52 -18.24 -14.33
CA PHE A 197 -0.94 -17.18 -13.42
C PHE A 197 0.25 -16.54 -12.73
N ILE A 198 1.15 -17.35 -12.16
CA ILE A 198 2.36 -16.86 -11.47
C ILE A 198 3.21 -16.00 -12.41
N THR A 199 3.47 -16.48 -13.62
CA THR A 199 4.25 -15.74 -14.63
C THR A 199 3.54 -14.46 -15.07
N GLY A 200 2.21 -14.50 -15.24
CA GLY A 200 1.41 -13.33 -15.57
C GLY A 200 1.47 -12.26 -14.48
N LEU A 201 1.35 -12.67 -13.22
CA LEU A 201 1.42 -11.82 -12.04
C LEU A 201 2.81 -11.16 -11.93
N GLN A 202 3.88 -11.95 -12.08
CA GLN A 202 5.26 -11.46 -12.08
C GLN A 202 5.54 -10.47 -13.22
N LYS A 203 5.06 -10.75 -14.45
CA LYS A 203 5.18 -9.82 -15.58
C LYS A 203 4.45 -8.50 -15.36
N ALA A 204 3.34 -8.54 -14.61
CA ALA A 204 2.62 -7.34 -14.19
C ALA A 204 3.29 -6.63 -12.99
N GLY A 205 4.39 -7.16 -12.46
CA GLY A 205 5.15 -6.57 -11.36
C GLY A 205 4.57 -6.85 -9.98
N PHE A 206 3.76 -7.92 -9.86
CA PHE A 206 3.15 -8.36 -8.62
C PHE A 206 3.79 -9.66 -8.11
N GLN A 207 3.79 -9.85 -6.79
CA GLN A 207 4.27 -11.05 -6.11
C GLN A 207 3.10 -11.88 -5.61
N LEU A 208 3.13 -13.18 -5.89
CA LEU A 208 2.14 -14.10 -5.35
C LEU A 208 2.28 -14.20 -3.82
N ASP A 209 1.19 -13.93 -3.11
CA ASP A 209 1.02 -14.20 -1.68
C ASP A 209 -0.40 -14.75 -1.50
N TYR A 210 -0.56 -16.02 -1.87
CA TYR A 210 -1.85 -16.69 -1.76
C TYR A 210 -2.18 -16.96 -0.29
N ARG A 211 -3.32 -16.42 0.15
CA ARG A 211 -3.91 -16.73 1.47
C ARG A 211 -5.37 -17.06 1.27
N ASP A 212 -5.79 -18.21 1.76
CA ASP A 212 -7.19 -18.62 1.70
C ASP A 212 -8.07 -17.75 2.62
N ALA A 213 -9.40 -17.81 2.45
CA ALA A 213 -10.35 -16.90 3.07
C ALA A 213 -10.14 -16.61 4.58
N PRO A 214 -9.87 -17.61 5.46
CA PRO A 214 -9.68 -17.34 6.89
C PRO A 214 -8.43 -16.50 7.17
N ASP A 215 -7.31 -16.84 6.54
CA ASP A 215 -6.03 -16.13 6.72
C ASP A 215 -6.07 -14.76 6.07
N PHE A 216 -6.72 -14.65 4.92
CA PHE A 216 -6.95 -13.36 4.27
C PHE A 216 -7.84 -12.46 5.13
N LYS A 217 -8.92 -13.00 5.71
CA LYS A 217 -9.81 -12.25 6.61
C LYS A 217 -9.08 -11.69 7.82
N LYS A 218 -8.26 -12.53 8.46
CA LYS A 218 -7.40 -12.12 9.57
C LYS A 218 -6.46 -11.00 9.13
N TYR A 219 -5.76 -11.19 8.02
CA TYR A 219 -4.78 -10.24 7.51
C TYR A 219 -5.39 -8.87 7.20
N TYR A 220 -6.45 -8.79 6.39
CA TYR A 220 -7.00 -7.48 6.02
C TYR A 220 -7.65 -6.76 7.21
N THR A 221 -8.15 -7.50 8.21
CA THR A 221 -8.72 -6.91 9.43
C THR A 221 -7.63 -6.29 10.31
N GLU A 222 -6.48 -6.96 10.44
CA GLU A 222 -5.31 -6.42 11.14
C GLU A 222 -4.71 -5.22 10.40
N ASP A 223 -4.60 -5.30 9.07
CA ASP A 223 -4.11 -4.23 8.21
C ASP A 223 -5.01 -2.99 8.30
N SER A 224 -6.32 -3.14 8.07
CA SER A 224 -7.27 -2.03 8.15
C SER A 224 -7.32 -1.42 9.55
N GLY A 225 -7.25 -2.22 10.61
CA GLY A 225 -7.18 -1.72 11.98
C GLY A 225 -5.96 -0.83 12.24
N LYS A 226 -4.79 -1.17 11.70
CA LYS A 226 -3.57 -0.33 11.78
C LYS A 226 -3.75 0.97 11.01
N VAL A 227 -4.23 0.88 9.77
CA VAL A 227 -4.46 2.04 8.89
C VAL A 227 -5.47 3.00 9.50
N MET A 228 -6.60 2.51 10.01
CA MET A 228 -7.65 3.35 10.57
C MET A 228 -7.20 4.12 11.81
N LYS A 229 -6.33 3.55 12.66
CA LYS A 229 -5.74 4.27 13.81
C LYS A 229 -4.94 5.50 13.38
N VAL A 230 -4.23 5.41 12.26
CA VAL A 230 -3.47 6.52 11.70
C VAL A 230 -4.42 7.53 11.04
N LEU A 231 -5.34 7.06 10.20
CA LEU A 231 -6.26 7.93 9.49
C LEU A 231 -7.19 8.73 10.40
N GLN A 232 -7.58 8.19 11.56
CA GLN A 232 -8.33 8.93 12.58
C GLN A 232 -7.59 10.16 13.13
N LYS A 233 -6.26 10.14 13.15
CA LYS A 233 -5.43 11.29 13.56
C LYS A 233 -5.36 12.35 12.45
N VAL A 234 -5.34 11.89 11.20
CA VAL A 234 -5.20 12.72 10.00
C VAL A 234 -6.52 13.42 9.65
N VAL A 235 -7.62 12.68 9.70
CA VAL A 235 -8.97 13.20 9.47
C VAL A 235 -9.42 13.92 10.73
N LYS A 236 -9.19 15.25 10.78
CA LYS A 236 -9.80 16.09 11.83
C LYS A 236 -11.32 16.05 11.64
N PRO A 237 -12.12 15.71 12.67
CA PRO A 237 -13.56 15.85 12.56
C PRO A 237 -13.89 17.31 12.25
N GLU A 238 -14.72 17.56 11.24
CA GLU A 238 -15.30 18.88 11.07
C GLU A 238 -16.06 19.22 12.35
N PRO A 239 -15.93 20.45 12.91
CA PRO A 239 -16.80 20.86 13.98
C PRO A 239 -18.24 20.76 13.47
N VAL A 240 -19.07 19.98 14.17
CA VAL A 240 -20.50 19.90 13.90
C VAL A 240 -21.02 21.33 13.88
N LYS A 241 -21.46 21.80 12.70
CA LYS A 241 -22.19 23.06 12.61
C LYS A 241 -23.52 22.83 13.32
N ASN A 242 -23.60 23.32 14.56
CA ASN A 242 -24.85 23.46 15.31
C ASN A 242 -25.81 24.40 14.58
#